data_AF-A0A2U1W5J6-F1
#
_entry.id   AF-A0A2U1W5J6-F1
#
_cell.length_a   1.000
_cell.length_b   1.000
_cell.length_c   1.000
_cell.angle_alpha   90.00
_cell.angle_beta   90.00
_cell.angle_gamma   90.00
#
_symmetry.space_group_name_H-M   'P 1'
#
loop_
_entity.id
_entity.type
_entity.pdbx_description
1 polymer ?
#
loop_
_entity_poly.entity_id
_entity_poly.type
_entity_poly.pdbx_seq_one_letter_code
_entity_poly.pdbx_strand_id
1 'polypeptide(L)' 'MEAVMSVTLRFREEGPAFERAKAIADELGLSIEDYLLACVAEGHKVLRARAPSTWLDREEPAFVRRGLPPSIALAVVD' A
#
# COMPACT_ATOMS: atom_id res chain seq x y z
N MET A 1 -1.28 -9.13 -24.71
CA MET A 1 -0.65 -7.92 -24.15
C MET A 1 -1.56 -7.47 -23.03
N GLU A 2 -1.30 -7.92 -21.80
CA GLU A 2 -2.13 -7.55 -20.65
C GLU A 2 -1.90 -6.07 -20.31
N ALA A 3 -2.98 -5.30 -20.18
CA ALA A 3 -2.91 -3.93 -19.74
C ALA A 3 -2.51 -3.90 -18.25
N VAL A 4 -1.37 -3.30 -17.92
CA VAL A 4 -0.96 -3.08 -16.53
C VAL A 4 -1.95 -2.09 -15.91
N MET A 5 -2.83 -2.58 -15.05
CA MET A 5 -3.75 -1.72 -14.30
C MET A 5 -2.95 -0.94 -13.25
N SER A 6 -2.77 0.36 -13.46
CA SER A 6 -2.18 1.26 -12.46
C SER A 6 -3.26 1.75 -11.49
N VAL A 7 -3.05 1.55 -10.20
CA VAL A 7 -3.91 2.11 -9.14
C VAL A 7 -3.23 3.34 -8.58
N THR A 8 -3.93 4.48 -8.61
CA THR A 8 -3.47 5.73 -8.00
C THR A 8 -4.29 6.02 -6.75
N LEU A 9 -3.60 6.23 -5.63
CA LEU A 9 -4.21 6.67 -4.38
C LEU A 9 -4.08 8.18 -4.27
N ARG A 10 -5.15 8.84 -3.84
CA ARG A 10 -5.18 10.29 -3.61
C ARG A 10 -5.99 10.64 -2.39
N PHE A 11 -5.62 11.73 -1.74
CA PHE A 11 -6.49 12.37 -0.78
C PHE A 11 -7.73 12.93 -1.47
N ARG A 12 -8.86 12.96 -0.77
CA ARG A 12 -10.08 13.62 -1.27
C ARG A 12 -9.92 15.15 -1.28
N GLU A 13 -9.18 15.68 -0.32
CA GLU A 13 -8.97 17.10 -0.11
C GLU A 13 -7.55 17.36 0.44
N GLU A 14 -6.99 18.51 0.13
CA GLU A 14 -5.68 18.97 0.62
C GLU A 14 -5.84 19.67 1.98
N GLY A 15 -6.33 18.92 2.96
CA GLY A 15 -6.53 19.38 4.33
C GLY A 15 -5.36 19.04 5.26
N PRO A 16 -5.51 19.25 6.59
CA PRO A 16 -4.45 18.97 7.56
C PRO A 16 -3.91 17.54 7.54
N ALA A 17 -4.73 16.56 7.14
CA ALA A 17 -4.29 15.18 6.99
C ALA A 17 -3.35 14.99 5.79
N PHE A 18 -3.63 15.66 4.67
CA PHE A 18 -2.77 15.68 3.49
C PHE A 18 -1.44 16.36 3.83
N GLU A 19 -1.46 17.52 4.47
CA GLU A 19 -0.23 18.26 4.82
C GLU A 19 0.73 17.42 5.69
N ARG A 20 0.20 16.72 6.70
CA ARG A 20 1.01 15.82 7.52
C ARG A 20 1.58 14.65 6.72
N ALA A 21 0.78 14.04 5.85
CA ALA A 21 1.23 12.95 5.00
C ALA A 21 2.29 13.42 4.00
N LYS A 22 2.11 14.62 3.43
CA LYS A 22 3.03 15.25 2.50
C LYS A 22 4.37 15.58 3.15
N ALA A 23 4.37 16.15 4.36
CA ALA A 23 5.62 16.42 5.09
C ALA A 23 6.45 15.14 5.28
N ILE A 24 5.81 14.04 5.68
CA ILE A 24 6.48 12.74 5.85
C ILE A 24 6.93 12.19 4.49
N ALA A 25 6.10 12.27 3.46
CA ALA A 25 6.47 11.83 2.11
C ALA A 25 7.71 12.57 1.60
N ASP A 26 7.75 13.90 1.78
CA ASP A 26 8.85 14.76 1.38
C ASP A 26 10.14 14.41 2.18
N GLU A 27 10.03 14.14 3.50
CA GLU A 27 11.15 13.67 4.33
C GLU A 27 11.72 12.32 3.87
N LEU A 28 10.85 11.44 3.34
CA LEU A 28 11.22 10.14 2.81
C LEU A 28 11.67 10.18 1.34
N GLY A 29 11.62 11.35 0.69
CA GLY A 29 11.94 11.50 -0.73
C GLY A 29 10.94 10.79 -1.66
N LEU A 30 9.68 10.66 -1.23
CA LEU A 30 8.61 9.98 -1.96
C LEU A 30 7.61 10.97 -2.54
N SER A 31 6.95 10.60 -3.63
CA SER A 31 5.71 11.27 -4.02
C SER A 31 4.61 10.95 -3.01
N ILE A 32 3.58 11.79 -2.93
CA ILE A 32 2.43 11.53 -2.03
C ILE A 32 1.69 10.25 -2.42
N GLU A 33 1.67 9.89 -3.70
CA GLU A 33 1.04 8.68 -4.23
C GLU A 33 1.81 7.43 -3.78
N ASP A 34 3.14 7.46 -3.90
CA ASP A 34 4.03 6.38 -3.45
C ASP A 34 3.97 6.21 -1.94
N TYR A 35 3.93 7.32 -1.20
CA TYR A 35 3.76 7.30 0.26
C TYR A 35 2.46 6.62 0.68
N LEU A 36 1.34 6.93 0.02
CA LEU A 36 0.04 6.29 0.30
C LEU A 36 0.06 4.79 0.02
N LEU A 37 0.69 4.38 -1.09
CA LEU A 37 0.86 2.97 -1.42
C LEU A 37 1.71 2.24 -0.37
N ALA A 38 2.79 2.87 0.09
CA ALA A 38 3.64 2.34 1.15
C ALA A 38 2.85 2.15 2.46
N CYS A 39 2.03 3.13 2.86
CA CYS A 39 1.18 3.00 4.06
C CYS A 39 0.21 1.81 3.98
N VAL A 40 -0.41 1.58 2.82
CA VAL A 40 -1.31 0.44 2.62
C VAL A 40 -0.55 -0.89 2.73
N ALA A 41 0.63 -0.97 2.11
CA ALA A 41 1.48 -2.15 2.16
C ALA A 41 1.91 -2.50 3.59
N GLU A 42 2.38 -1.51 4.36
CA GLU A 42 2.76 -1.70 5.77
C GLU A 42 1.55 -2.05 6.65
N GLY A 43 0.41 -1.41 6.42
CA GLY A 43 -0.85 -1.74 7.08
C GLY A 43 -1.24 -3.21 6.89
N HIS A 44 -1.11 -3.76 5.67
CA HIS A 44 -1.39 -5.17 5.42
C HIS A 44 -0.45 -6.12 6.15
N LYS A 45 0.84 -5.79 6.25
CA LYS A 45 1.79 -6.61 7.03
C LYS A 45 1.35 -6.72 8.48
N VAL A 46 0.99 -5.58 9.09
CA VAL A 46 0.49 -5.52 10.48
C VAL A 46 -0.82 -6.30 10.63
N LEU A 47 -1.76 -6.15 9.70
CA LEU A 47 -3.03 -6.88 9.74
C LEU A 47 -2.83 -8.38 9.60
N ARG A 48 -1.96 -8.85 8.69
CA ARG A 48 -1.63 -10.27 8.54
C ARG A 48 -0.99 -10.84 9.80
N ALA A 49 -0.05 -10.12 10.41
CA ALA A 49 0.61 -10.57 11.64
C ALA A 49 -0.36 -10.70 12.83
N ARG A 50 -1.45 -9.93 12.84
CA ARG A 50 -2.47 -9.94 13.90
C ARG A 50 -3.68 -10.81 13.58
N ALA A 51 -3.77 -11.33 12.35
CA ALA A 51 -4.92 -12.11 11.92
C ALA A 51 -4.94 -13.48 12.63
N PRO A 52 -6.07 -13.92 13.19
CA PRO A 52 -6.24 -15.29 13.65
C PRO A 52 -5.99 -16.27 12.50
N SER A 53 -5.46 -17.47 12.79
CA SER A 53 -5.20 -18.50 11.76
C SER A 53 -6.43 -18.87 10.93
N THR A 54 -7.64 -18.71 11.48
CA THR A 54 -8.94 -18.91 10.81
C THR A 54 -9.29 -17.85 9.75
N TRP A 55 -8.50 -16.77 9.66
CA TRP A 55 -8.65 -15.73 8.64
C TRP A 55 -7.79 -16.00 7.40
N LEU A 56 -6.80 -16.90 7.48
CA LEU A 56 -5.99 -17.31 6.34
C LEU A 56 -6.83 -18.06 5.29
N ASP A 57 -7.92 -18.71 5.71
CA ASP A 57 -8.87 -19.41 4.83
C ASP A 57 -9.99 -18.50 4.29
N ARG A 58 -10.06 -17.23 4.72
CA ARG A 58 -11.03 -16.27 4.19
C ARG A 58 -10.44 -15.60 2.96
N GLU A 59 -11.25 -15.48 1.90
CA GLU A 59 -10.86 -14.84 0.64
C GLU A 59 -10.00 -13.61 0.91
N GLU A 60 -8.89 -13.50 0.16
CA GLU A 60 -8.01 -12.35 0.27
C GLU A 60 -8.84 -11.07 0.29
N PRO A 61 -8.65 -10.22 1.31
CA PRO A 61 -9.39 -8.99 1.41
C PRO A 61 -9.23 -8.22 0.10
N ALA A 62 -10.34 -7.66 -0.39
CA ALA A 62 -10.50 -7.17 -1.77
C ALA A 62 -9.45 -6.13 -2.22
N PHE A 63 -8.64 -5.62 -1.29
CA PHE A 63 -7.44 -4.84 -1.57
C PHE A 63 -6.34 -5.62 -2.33
N VAL A 64 -6.14 -6.92 -2.07
CA VAL A 64 -5.11 -7.73 -2.77
C VAL A 64 -5.56 -8.03 -4.19
N ARG A 65 -6.87 -8.22 -4.38
CA ARG A 65 -7.50 -8.44 -5.70
C ARG A 65 -7.29 -7.27 -6.67
N ARG A 66 -6.86 -6.10 -6.19
CA ARG A 66 -6.55 -4.93 -7.05
C ARG A 66 -5.06 -4.76 -7.38
N GLY A 67 -4.27 -5.83 -7.29
CA GLY A 67 -3.00 -6.01 -8.01
C GLY A 67 -1.89 -4.99 -7.70
N LEU A 68 -1.00 -5.33 -6.76
CA LEU A 68 0.34 -4.71 -6.71
C LEU A 68 1.20 -5.30 -7.85
N PRO A 69 1.91 -4.48 -8.63
CA PRO A 69 2.72 -4.99 -9.74
C PRO A 69 3.91 -5.82 -9.24
N PRO A 70 4.30 -6.88 -9.99
CA PRO A 70 5.27 -7.89 -9.56
C PRO A 70 6.73 -7.39 -9.44
N SER A 71 7.04 -6.14 -9.79
CA SER A 71 8.39 -5.57 -9.69
C SER A 71 8.86 -5.30 -8.25
N ILE A 72 7.97 -5.40 -7.25
CA ILE A 72 8.31 -5.24 -5.82
C ILE A 72 8.72 -6.59 -5.17
N ALA A 73 8.82 -7.68 -5.95
CA ALA A 73 9.17 -9.01 -5.43
C ALA A 73 10.68 -9.27 -5.27
N LEU A 74 11.56 -8.34 -5.64
CA LEU A 74 13.02 -8.57 -5.65
C LEU A 74 13.76 -7.54 -4.78
N ALA A 75 13.79 -7.78 -3.48
CA ALA A 75 14.94 -7.54 -2.58
C ALA A 75 14.51 -7.69 -1.10
N VAL A 76 14.24 -8.91 -0.67
CA VAL A 76 14.48 -9.28 0.74
C VAL A 76 15.15 -10.66 0.69
N VAL A 77 16.48 -10.65 0.60
CA VAL A 77 17.33 -11.82 0.83
C VAL A 77 18.04 -11.56 2.14
N ASP A 78 17.81 -12.49 3.07
CA ASP A 78 18.31 -12.66 4.46
C ASP A 78 18.15 -11.52 5.46
#